data_AF-N2APP1-F1
#
_entry.id   AF-N2APP1-F1
#
_cell.length_a   1.000
_cell.length_b   1.000
_cell.length_c   1.000
_cell.angle_alpha   90.00
_cell.angle_beta   90.00
_cell.angle_gamma   90.00
#
_symmetry.space_group_name_H-M   'P 1'
#
loop_
_entity.id
_entity.type
_entity.pdbx_description
1 polymer ?
#
loop_
_entity_poly.entity_id
_entity_poly.type
_entity_poly.pdbx_seq_one_letter_code
_entity_poly.pdbx_strand_id
1 'polypeptide(L)'
;MEKVKLGIVGFGFMGHCDADMMETFDEIDLVAVADTNPEQLTDAPEGVETYASLDEMLANADINVVMVSTPNPSHPEMVKKAAAAGKHVICEKPAAMSVAEYDEMVAACKENGVLFTVHQQRRWDKDYRVMKEVYDQALVGDMYLIKSQLYGVNGNMHDWHVYPEMGGGMLYDWGVHLIDQMPSCYDAFLENKIYDNRTLSLGEQINMMKRDIRLASLLGFKNLRTLVSTPMDVIEGSLEYAAEMDVKIGLEVHAPFSLNSGWADGYLEMIHRTGTKYFGFIPDMGIFCKNIPDVLREKARRQGASEECIKIVDDAYVSRLAKGFVKIKYDLNLGKANMEYRMANGMKEMMEAVERAGAGPADKAYAGASFTYSWSEPQDIIDNIDYIFHTHAKFYHVHEDGTETAVAIPEVVEAFKKAGYKGYLSSEYEGGEHLRDIGVDSIEQVRRHQEALRKAIEE
;
A
#
# COMPACT_ATOMS: atom_id res chain seq x y z
N MET A 1 17.19 -6.29 25.73
CA MET A 1 16.36 -5.07 25.74
C MET A 1 16.09 -4.69 27.18
N GLU A 2 15.88 -3.40 27.45
CA GLU A 2 15.30 -2.99 28.73
C GLU A 2 13.86 -3.51 28.79
N LYS A 3 13.45 -4.03 29.95
CA LYS A 3 12.13 -4.64 30.15
C LYS A 3 11.06 -3.55 30.27
N VAL A 4 9.89 -3.75 29.69
CA VAL A 4 8.79 -2.78 29.77
C VAL A 4 8.15 -2.90 31.15
N LYS A 5 8.19 -1.83 31.93
CA LYS A 5 7.54 -1.73 33.25
C LYS A 5 6.27 -0.90 33.09
N LEU A 6 5.15 -1.60 33.00
CA LEU A 6 3.85 -1.04 32.66
C LEU A 6 3.08 -0.59 33.91
N GLY A 7 2.53 0.60 33.85
CA GLY A 7 1.44 1.06 34.73
C GLY A 7 0.14 1.18 33.94
N ILE A 8 -1.00 0.72 34.48
CA ILE A 8 -2.32 0.91 33.85
C ILE A 8 -3.11 1.97 34.63
N VAL A 9 -3.64 2.98 33.94
CA VAL A 9 -4.61 3.92 34.51
C VAL A 9 -5.99 3.66 33.93
N GLY A 10 -6.98 3.46 34.79
CA GLY A 10 -8.31 2.95 34.45
C GLY A 10 -8.34 1.43 34.48
N PHE A 11 -8.51 0.86 35.67
CA PHE A 11 -8.55 -0.59 35.88
C PHE A 11 -9.99 -1.11 35.80
N GLY A 12 -10.74 -0.64 34.79
CA GLY A 12 -12.06 -1.17 34.44
C GLY A 12 -11.95 -2.43 33.57
N PHE A 13 -13.03 -2.77 32.85
CA PHE A 13 -13.07 -3.97 32.00
C PHE A 13 -11.86 -4.08 31.04
N MET A 14 -11.55 -3.03 30.29
CA MET A 14 -10.41 -3.05 29.37
C MET A 14 -9.07 -3.10 30.09
N GLY A 15 -8.90 -2.37 31.20
CA GLY A 15 -7.68 -2.44 32.00
C GLY A 15 -7.39 -3.85 32.53
N HIS A 16 -8.42 -4.61 32.88
CA HIS A 16 -8.28 -6.04 33.23
C HIS A 16 -7.88 -6.88 32.01
N CYS A 17 -8.55 -6.71 30.87
CA CYS A 17 -8.17 -7.42 29.65
C CYS A 17 -6.73 -7.10 29.22
N ASP A 18 -6.30 -5.85 29.37
CA ASP A 18 -4.93 -5.43 29.09
C ASP A 18 -3.96 -6.11 30.07
N ALA A 19 -4.26 -6.14 31.37
CA ALA A 19 -3.44 -6.85 32.36
C ALA A 19 -3.29 -8.33 32.02
N ASP A 20 -4.40 -9.04 31.76
CA ASP A 20 -4.41 -10.46 31.37
C ASP A 20 -3.60 -10.69 30.08
N MET A 21 -3.71 -9.78 29.11
CA MET A 21 -2.95 -9.86 27.87
C MET A 21 -1.45 -9.69 28.11
N MET A 22 -1.05 -8.75 28.97
CA MET A 22 0.37 -8.48 29.22
C MET A 22 1.09 -9.64 29.91
N GLU A 23 0.39 -10.48 30.67
CA GLU A 23 0.95 -11.72 31.24
C GLU A 23 1.47 -12.70 30.19
N THR A 24 1.02 -12.56 28.94
CA THR A 24 1.47 -13.42 27.83
C THR A 24 2.82 -13.01 27.23
N PHE A 25 3.41 -11.90 27.68
CA PHE A 25 4.67 -11.35 27.18
C PHE A 25 5.76 -11.40 28.24
N ASP A 26 6.84 -12.15 27.99
CA ASP A 26 7.99 -12.25 28.90
C ASP A 26 8.74 -10.91 29.05
N GLU A 27 8.58 -9.99 28.09
CA GLU A 27 9.25 -8.69 28.05
C GLU A 27 8.51 -7.56 28.78
N ILE A 28 7.31 -7.82 29.31
CA ILE A 28 6.45 -6.82 29.95
C ILE A 28 6.16 -7.23 31.40
N ASP A 29 6.47 -6.34 32.33
CA ASP A 29 6.08 -6.46 33.74
C ASP A 29 4.96 -5.45 34.03
N LEU A 30 3.79 -5.93 34.46
CA LEU A 30 2.78 -5.08 35.08
C LEU A 30 3.25 -4.73 36.49
N VAL A 31 3.58 -3.46 36.73
CA VAL A 31 4.14 -2.99 38.01
C VAL A 31 3.10 -2.28 38.85
N ALA A 32 2.21 -1.50 38.22
CA ALA A 32 1.23 -0.69 38.94
C ALA A 32 -0.11 -0.56 38.21
N VAL A 33 -1.18 -0.37 38.98
CA VAL A 33 -2.51 -0.01 38.48
C VAL A 33 -3.07 1.19 39.26
N ALA A 34 -3.81 2.04 38.58
CA ALA A 34 -4.46 3.21 39.16
C ALA A 34 -5.91 3.32 38.73
N ASP A 35 -6.80 3.55 39.68
CA ASP A 35 -8.21 3.81 39.43
C ASP A 35 -8.80 4.75 40.49
N THR A 36 -9.73 5.60 40.08
CA THR A 36 -10.45 6.52 40.98
C THR A 36 -11.51 5.80 41.82
N ASN A 37 -11.99 4.64 41.36
CA ASN A 37 -12.88 3.78 42.12
C ASN A 37 -12.06 2.74 42.89
N PRO A 38 -12.01 2.79 44.23
CA PRO A 38 -11.22 1.86 45.03
C PRO A 38 -11.68 0.41 44.90
N GLU A 39 -12.93 0.15 44.48
CA GLU A 39 -13.40 -1.22 44.24
C GLU A 39 -12.66 -1.90 43.09
N GLN A 40 -12.28 -1.14 42.05
CA GLN A 40 -11.50 -1.64 40.92
C GLN A 40 -10.07 -2.01 41.32
N LEU A 41 -9.58 -1.59 42.47
CA LEU A 41 -8.22 -1.91 42.92
C LEU A 41 -8.16 -3.16 43.80
N THR A 42 -9.31 -3.74 44.15
CA THR A 42 -9.39 -4.85 45.12
C THR A 42 -8.92 -6.18 44.55
N ASP A 43 -8.94 -6.33 43.24
CA ASP A 43 -8.56 -7.52 42.48
C ASP A 43 -7.29 -7.30 41.63
N ALA A 44 -6.51 -6.26 41.93
CA ALA A 44 -5.18 -6.08 41.36
C ALA A 44 -4.31 -7.34 41.61
N PRO A 45 -3.52 -7.80 40.62
CA PRO A 45 -2.70 -9.01 40.77
C PRO A 45 -1.70 -8.92 41.92
N GLU A 46 -1.34 -10.08 42.49
CA GLU A 46 -0.37 -10.13 43.59
C GLU A 46 0.98 -9.55 43.15
N GLY A 47 1.51 -8.59 43.91
CA GLY A 47 2.78 -7.92 43.62
C GLY A 47 2.65 -6.66 42.75
N VAL A 48 1.45 -6.35 42.25
CA VAL A 48 1.16 -5.10 41.53
C VAL A 48 0.79 -4.00 42.53
N GLU A 49 1.44 -2.85 42.42
CA GLU A 49 1.17 -1.69 43.28
C GLU A 49 -0.16 -1.01 42.88
N THR A 50 -0.95 -0.55 43.85
CA THR A 50 -2.23 0.12 43.59
C THR A 50 -2.21 1.59 44.00
N TYR A 51 -2.82 2.44 43.18
CA TYR A 51 -2.83 3.90 43.35
C TYR A 51 -4.23 4.49 43.14
N ALA A 52 -4.58 5.55 43.88
CA ALA A 52 -5.90 6.18 43.76
C ALA A 52 -5.99 7.18 42.58
N SER A 53 -4.85 7.49 41.94
CA SER A 53 -4.78 8.38 40.79
C SER A 53 -3.54 8.14 39.93
N LEU A 54 -3.57 8.60 38.68
CA LEU A 54 -2.41 8.62 37.79
C LEU A 54 -1.25 9.43 38.40
N ASP A 55 -1.53 10.57 39.01
CA ASP A 55 -0.51 11.46 39.55
C ASP A 55 0.28 10.77 40.69
N GLU A 56 -0.40 10.02 41.56
CA GLU A 56 0.25 9.20 42.58
C GLU A 56 1.07 8.06 41.99
N MET A 57 0.53 7.36 40.98
CA MET A 57 1.24 6.28 40.30
C MET A 57 2.52 6.78 39.61
N LEU A 58 2.44 7.90 38.88
CA LEU A 58 3.58 8.50 38.19
C LEU A 58 4.70 8.95 39.14
N ALA A 59 4.34 9.38 40.35
CA ALA A 59 5.29 9.87 41.35
C ALA A 59 6.02 8.76 42.12
N ASN A 60 5.38 7.60 42.29
CA ASN A 60 5.83 6.57 43.23
C ASN A 60 6.19 5.23 42.57
N ALA A 61 5.54 4.86 41.46
CA ALA A 61 5.75 3.56 40.82
C ALA A 61 7.01 3.54 39.93
N ASP A 62 7.73 2.41 39.96
CA ASP A 62 8.86 2.15 39.06
C ASP A 62 8.36 1.68 37.67
N ILE A 63 7.71 2.59 36.94
CA ILE A 63 7.17 2.36 35.59
C ILE A 63 7.89 3.21 34.53
N ASN A 64 7.97 2.70 33.30
CA ASN A 64 8.48 3.42 32.13
C ASN A 64 7.42 3.56 31.00
N VAL A 65 6.33 2.81 31.06
CA VAL A 65 5.19 2.90 30.13
C VAL A 65 3.88 3.03 30.91
N VAL A 66 2.95 3.84 30.41
CA VAL A 66 1.57 3.96 30.91
C VAL A 66 0.60 3.48 29.83
N MET A 67 -0.28 2.54 30.19
CA MET A 67 -1.49 2.20 29.43
C MET A 67 -2.66 3.04 29.98
N VAL A 68 -3.29 3.82 29.10
CA VAL A 68 -4.47 4.64 29.42
C VAL A 68 -5.72 3.92 28.94
N SER A 69 -6.50 3.37 29.88
CA SER A 69 -7.74 2.61 29.64
C SER A 69 -8.93 3.22 30.39
N THR A 70 -8.95 4.55 30.52
CA THR A 70 -10.01 5.34 31.16
C THR A 70 -11.16 5.67 30.17
N PRO A 71 -12.24 6.36 30.57
CA PRO A 71 -13.24 6.83 29.60
C PRO A 71 -12.71 7.91 28.65
N ASN A 72 -13.19 7.91 27.40
CA ASN A 72 -12.65 8.71 26.27
C ASN A 72 -12.30 10.18 26.58
N PRO A 73 -13.15 10.97 27.27
CA PRO A 73 -12.86 12.40 27.47
C PRO A 73 -11.61 12.66 28.32
N SER A 74 -11.17 11.67 29.10
CA SER A 74 -10.02 11.80 29.99
C SER A 74 -8.69 11.43 29.32
N HIS A 75 -8.72 10.74 28.17
CA HIS A 75 -7.50 10.30 27.48
C HIS A 75 -6.50 11.45 27.25
N PRO A 76 -6.91 12.63 26.71
CA PRO A 76 -5.94 13.67 26.43
C PRO A 76 -5.22 14.19 27.68
N GLU A 77 -5.92 14.29 28.80
CA GLU A 77 -5.30 14.71 30.07
C GLU A 77 -4.31 13.66 30.58
N MET A 78 -4.72 12.38 30.59
CA MET A 78 -3.89 11.28 31.10
C MET A 78 -2.62 11.11 30.26
N VAL A 79 -2.74 11.18 28.93
CA VAL A 79 -1.58 11.11 28.02
C VAL A 79 -0.64 12.29 28.25
N LYS A 80 -1.15 13.52 28.37
CA LYS A 80 -0.32 14.71 28.63
C LYS A 80 0.41 14.61 29.98
N LYS A 81 -0.23 14.09 31.02
CA LYS A 81 0.38 13.86 32.34
C LYS A 81 1.49 12.81 32.29
N ALA A 82 1.22 11.66 31.67
CA ALA A 82 2.21 10.59 31.52
C ALA A 82 3.42 11.04 30.70
N ALA A 83 3.19 11.78 29.60
CA ALA A 83 4.25 12.36 28.79
C ALA A 83 5.11 13.35 29.59
N ALA A 84 4.49 14.26 30.36
CA ALA A 84 5.21 15.22 31.20
C ALA A 84 6.05 14.55 32.30
N ALA A 85 5.66 13.37 32.75
CA ALA A 85 6.43 12.53 33.67
C ALA A 85 7.52 11.68 32.98
N GLY A 86 7.71 11.85 31.67
CA GLY A 86 8.72 11.15 30.88
C GLY A 86 8.40 9.67 30.63
N LYS A 87 7.12 9.26 30.70
CA LYS A 87 6.70 7.87 30.47
C LYS A 87 6.21 7.69 29.04
N HIS A 88 6.55 6.57 28.40
CA HIS A 88 5.94 6.21 27.13
C HIS A 88 4.45 5.89 27.33
N VAL A 89 3.64 6.07 26.29
CA VAL A 89 2.18 6.01 26.42
C VAL A 89 1.57 5.08 25.39
N ILE A 90 0.74 4.16 25.86
CA ILE A 90 -0.23 3.41 25.06
C ILE A 90 -1.61 3.92 25.48
N CYS A 91 -2.45 4.32 24.52
CA CYS A 91 -3.79 4.83 24.82
C CYS A 91 -4.84 3.97 24.15
N GLU A 92 -5.89 3.60 24.88
CA GLU A 92 -7.05 2.92 24.31
C GLU A 92 -7.74 3.75 23.23
N LYS A 93 -8.51 3.05 22.40
CA LYS A 93 -9.33 3.66 21.36
C LYS A 93 -10.67 4.14 21.93
N PRO A 94 -11.27 5.18 21.32
CA PRO A 94 -10.63 6.17 20.47
C PRO A 94 -9.67 7.02 21.31
N ALA A 95 -8.48 7.32 20.79
CA ALA A 95 -7.47 8.05 21.55
C ALA A 95 -7.92 9.46 21.95
N ALA A 96 -8.77 10.10 21.14
CA ALA A 96 -9.36 11.40 21.42
C ALA A 96 -10.74 11.54 20.75
N MET A 97 -11.54 12.53 21.17
CA MET A 97 -12.85 12.80 20.58
C MET A 97 -12.79 13.78 19.40
N SER A 98 -11.63 14.41 19.18
CA SER A 98 -11.38 15.28 18.04
C SER A 98 -9.93 15.18 17.56
N VAL A 99 -9.71 15.54 16.29
CA VAL A 99 -8.36 15.61 15.71
C VAL A 99 -7.50 16.62 16.46
N ALA A 100 -8.06 17.76 16.87
CA ALA A 100 -7.32 18.79 17.59
C ALA A 100 -6.80 18.28 18.96
N GLU A 101 -7.62 17.56 19.73
CA GLU A 101 -7.19 16.94 20.99
C GLU A 101 -6.12 15.88 20.75
N TYR A 102 -6.26 15.07 19.70
CA TYR A 102 -5.24 14.09 19.33
C TYR A 102 -3.90 14.75 18.96
N ASP A 103 -3.94 15.84 18.19
CA ASP A 103 -2.75 16.61 17.82
C ASP A 103 -2.05 17.20 19.05
N GLU A 104 -2.81 17.68 20.05
CA GLU A 104 -2.25 18.11 21.34
C GLU A 104 -1.55 16.97 22.08
N MET A 105 -2.12 15.76 22.07
CA MET A 105 -1.52 14.57 22.70
C MET A 105 -0.20 14.21 22.02
N VAL A 106 -0.18 14.15 20.69
CA VAL A 106 1.03 13.87 19.90
C VAL A 106 2.11 14.93 20.15
N ALA A 107 1.73 16.22 20.17
CA ALA A 107 2.64 17.31 20.45
C ALA A 107 3.28 17.18 21.84
N ALA A 108 2.47 16.93 22.88
CA ALA A 108 2.97 16.76 24.24
C ALA A 108 3.93 15.57 24.38
N CYS A 109 3.62 14.43 23.76
CA CYS A 109 4.51 13.27 23.75
C CYS A 109 5.84 13.58 23.05
N LYS A 110 5.79 14.26 21.90
CA LYS A 110 6.98 14.66 21.14
C LYS A 110 7.85 15.66 21.90
N GLU A 111 7.26 16.65 22.54
CA GLU A 111 7.96 17.67 23.34
C GLU A 111 8.71 17.06 24.53
N ASN A 112 8.16 16.02 25.14
CA ASN A 112 8.78 15.29 26.24
C ASN A 112 9.69 14.13 25.78
N GLY A 113 9.82 13.90 24.47
CA GLY A 113 10.67 12.85 23.91
C GLY A 113 10.20 11.42 24.22
N VAL A 114 8.91 11.22 24.48
CA VAL A 114 8.33 9.91 24.78
C VAL A 114 7.67 9.29 23.54
N LEU A 115 7.49 7.97 23.58
CA LEU A 115 6.81 7.22 22.52
C LEU A 115 5.32 7.22 22.81
N PHE A 116 4.51 7.28 21.77
CA PHE A 116 3.06 7.29 21.87
C PHE A 116 2.45 6.39 20.80
N THR A 117 1.52 5.51 21.19
CA THR A 117 0.73 4.69 20.27
C THR A 117 -0.70 4.52 20.75
N VAL A 118 -1.61 4.30 19.82
CA VAL A 118 -3.01 3.93 20.09
C VAL A 118 -3.14 2.42 20.07
N HIS A 119 -3.93 1.84 20.98
CA HIS A 119 -4.15 0.40 21.09
C HIS A 119 -5.15 -0.12 20.04
N GLN A 120 -4.77 -0.07 18.77
CA GLN A 120 -5.58 -0.55 17.64
C GLN A 120 -5.46 -2.07 17.43
N GLN A 121 -5.76 -2.83 18.48
CA GLN A 121 -5.56 -4.28 18.56
C GLN A 121 -6.30 -5.08 17.48
N ARG A 122 -7.44 -4.60 16.99
CA ARG A 122 -8.25 -5.32 15.98
C ARG A 122 -7.59 -5.46 14.61
N ARG A 123 -6.47 -4.77 14.35
CA ARG A 123 -5.60 -5.05 13.20
C ARG A 123 -5.01 -6.47 13.22
N TRP A 124 -5.01 -7.14 14.38
CA TRP A 124 -4.54 -8.50 14.59
C TRP A 124 -5.67 -9.52 14.74
N ASP A 125 -6.94 -9.11 14.67
CA ASP A 125 -8.07 -10.03 14.72
C ASP A 125 -7.97 -11.06 13.58
N LYS A 126 -8.17 -12.34 13.91
CA LYS A 126 -7.92 -13.45 12.98
C LYS A 126 -8.75 -13.31 11.70
N ASP A 127 -10.00 -12.91 11.80
CA ASP A 127 -10.88 -12.68 10.66
C ASP A 127 -10.37 -11.53 9.77
N TYR A 128 -9.90 -10.44 10.35
CA TYR A 128 -9.27 -9.37 9.58
C TYR A 128 -7.97 -9.85 8.91
N ARG A 129 -7.09 -10.54 9.65
CA ARG A 129 -5.84 -11.10 9.11
C ARG A 129 -6.09 -12.10 7.98
N VAL A 130 -7.11 -12.95 8.13
CA VAL A 130 -7.53 -13.90 7.09
C VAL A 130 -8.12 -13.17 5.89
N MET A 131 -8.97 -12.15 6.08
CA MET A 131 -9.52 -11.39 4.96
C MET A 131 -8.44 -10.56 4.25
N LYS A 132 -7.48 -10.03 5.00
CA LYS A 132 -6.29 -9.37 4.45
C LYS A 132 -5.47 -10.37 3.65
N GLU A 133 -5.30 -11.58 4.14
CA GLU A 133 -4.65 -12.67 3.41
C GLU A 133 -5.43 -13.08 2.14
N VAL A 134 -6.76 -13.24 2.21
CA VAL A 134 -7.65 -13.51 1.06
C VAL A 134 -7.53 -12.42 0.01
N TYR A 135 -7.48 -11.15 0.43
CA TYR A 135 -7.28 -9.99 -0.44
C TYR A 135 -5.88 -9.99 -1.06
N ASP A 136 -4.84 -10.11 -0.23
CA ASP A 136 -3.43 -10.06 -0.66
C ASP A 136 -3.07 -11.22 -1.60
N GLN A 137 -3.68 -12.40 -1.39
CA GLN A 137 -3.53 -13.58 -2.24
C GLN A 137 -4.52 -13.63 -3.40
N ALA A 138 -5.43 -12.65 -3.52
CA ALA A 138 -6.51 -12.62 -4.50
C ALA A 138 -7.29 -13.95 -4.60
N LEU A 139 -7.56 -14.63 -3.48
CA LEU A 139 -8.18 -15.97 -3.46
C LEU A 139 -9.59 -15.99 -4.07
N VAL A 140 -10.24 -14.83 -4.16
CA VAL A 140 -11.57 -14.64 -4.76
C VAL A 140 -11.52 -13.84 -6.07
N GLY A 141 -10.34 -13.70 -6.67
CA GLY A 141 -10.10 -12.79 -7.81
C GLY A 141 -10.07 -11.33 -7.37
N ASP A 142 -10.47 -10.43 -8.27
CA ASP A 142 -10.47 -8.99 -8.02
C ASP A 142 -11.57 -8.59 -7.05
N MET A 143 -11.19 -8.26 -5.82
CA MET A 143 -12.11 -7.84 -4.78
C MET A 143 -12.62 -6.43 -5.06
N TYR A 144 -13.86 -6.32 -5.55
CA TYR A 144 -14.47 -5.03 -5.91
C TYR A 144 -15.33 -4.41 -4.80
N LEU A 145 -15.61 -5.15 -3.72
CA LEU A 145 -16.42 -4.69 -2.60
C LEU A 145 -16.04 -5.42 -1.31
N ILE A 146 -15.76 -4.65 -0.26
CA ILE A 146 -15.60 -5.15 1.11
C ILE A 146 -16.79 -4.64 1.93
N LYS A 147 -17.50 -5.57 2.58
CA LYS A 147 -18.52 -5.26 3.58
C LYS A 147 -18.02 -5.73 4.93
N SER A 148 -17.41 -4.83 5.69
CA SER A 148 -17.09 -5.09 7.10
C SER A 148 -18.28 -4.65 7.95
N GLN A 149 -18.91 -5.60 8.63
CA GLN A 149 -20.13 -5.36 9.37
C GLN A 149 -20.06 -6.04 10.74
N LEU A 150 -20.24 -5.26 11.79
CA LEU A 150 -20.42 -5.77 13.14
C LEU A 150 -21.90 -5.71 13.49
N TYR A 151 -22.48 -6.87 13.81
CA TYR A 151 -23.86 -6.98 14.25
C TYR A 151 -23.91 -7.57 15.66
N GLY A 152 -24.72 -6.96 16.52
CA GLY A 152 -25.04 -7.48 17.84
C GLY A 152 -26.52 -7.32 18.12
N VAL A 153 -27.09 -8.24 18.92
CA VAL A 153 -28.48 -8.18 19.40
C VAL A 153 -28.54 -8.05 20.92
N ASN A 154 -27.45 -7.60 21.53
CA ASN A 154 -27.28 -7.53 22.99
C ASN A 154 -28.02 -6.34 23.63
N GLY A 155 -28.78 -5.57 22.83
CA GLY A 155 -29.55 -4.43 23.30
C GLY A 155 -28.74 -3.13 23.34
N ASN A 156 -29.07 -2.27 24.30
CA ASN A 156 -28.40 -0.97 24.46
C ASN A 156 -26.96 -1.14 24.95
N MET A 157 -26.12 -0.15 24.63
CA MET A 157 -24.80 -0.02 25.24
C MET A 157 -24.92 0.09 26.76
N HIS A 158 -23.86 -0.26 27.47
CA HIS A 158 -23.77 -0.20 28.93
C HIS A 158 -22.86 0.95 29.38
N ASP A 159 -22.98 1.28 30.67
CA ASP A 159 -22.12 2.22 31.39
C ASP A 159 -22.03 3.60 30.72
N TRP A 160 -20.83 4.18 30.68
CA TRP A 160 -20.58 5.51 30.13
C TRP A 160 -20.81 5.59 28.61
N HIS A 161 -20.82 4.46 27.91
CA HIS A 161 -20.94 4.44 26.46
C HIS A 161 -22.32 4.84 25.92
N VAL A 162 -23.35 4.93 26.78
CA VAL A 162 -24.68 5.43 26.37
C VAL A 162 -24.72 6.95 26.25
N TYR A 163 -23.72 7.65 26.80
CA TYR A 163 -23.70 9.11 26.91
C TYR A 163 -22.84 9.73 25.81
N PRO A 164 -23.42 10.54 24.90
CA PRO A 164 -22.65 11.21 23.83
C PRO A 164 -21.50 12.09 24.34
N GLU A 165 -21.68 12.75 25.48
CA GLU A 165 -20.66 13.57 26.13
C GLU A 165 -19.42 12.78 26.59
N MET A 166 -19.55 11.46 26.74
CA MET A 166 -18.45 10.55 27.04
C MET A 166 -17.79 9.98 25.78
N GLY A 167 -18.14 10.48 24.59
CA GLY A 167 -17.78 9.85 23.32
C GLY A 167 -18.46 8.50 23.15
N GLY A 168 -19.68 8.35 23.68
CA GLY A 168 -20.47 7.12 23.57
C GLY A 168 -21.01 6.85 22.16
N GLY A 169 -21.66 5.71 22.00
CA GLY A 169 -22.22 5.25 20.72
C GLY A 169 -21.28 4.36 19.91
N MET A 170 -21.88 3.63 18.97
CA MET A 170 -21.18 2.61 18.17
C MET A 170 -20.06 3.16 17.29
N LEU A 171 -20.12 4.42 16.87
CA LEU A 171 -19.09 4.99 15.99
C LEU A 171 -17.74 5.11 16.70
N TYR A 172 -17.73 5.66 17.92
CA TYR A 172 -16.52 5.80 18.72
C TYR A 172 -16.09 4.48 19.36
N ASP A 173 -17.02 3.62 19.74
CA ASP A 173 -16.69 2.33 20.35
C ASP A 173 -16.16 1.31 19.32
N TRP A 174 -16.95 1.02 18.29
CA TRP A 174 -16.67 -0.02 17.30
C TRP A 174 -16.29 0.51 15.92
N GLY A 175 -16.86 1.63 15.49
CA GLY A 175 -16.61 2.20 14.17
C GLY A 175 -15.15 2.57 13.95
N VAL A 176 -14.46 3.06 14.99
CA VAL A 176 -13.03 3.41 14.95
C VAL A 176 -12.16 2.22 14.52
N HIS A 177 -12.50 1.00 14.97
CA HIS A 177 -11.77 -0.22 14.58
C HIS A 177 -11.92 -0.55 13.09
N LEU A 178 -13.07 -0.21 12.50
CA LEU A 178 -13.34 -0.47 11.10
C LEU A 178 -12.72 0.60 10.17
N ILE A 179 -12.52 1.82 10.68
CA ILE A 179 -12.07 3.00 9.91
C ILE A 179 -10.53 3.19 9.93
N ASP A 180 -9.83 2.66 10.93
CA ASP A 180 -8.39 2.85 11.22
C ASP A 180 -7.37 2.37 10.12
N GLN A 181 -7.83 2.09 8.90
CA GLN A 181 -7.00 1.67 7.76
C GLN A 181 -6.63 2.89 6.90
N MET A 182 -5.34 3.03 6.52
CA MET A 182 -4.89 4.16 5.70
C MET A 182 -4.85 3.80 4.20
N PRO A 183 -5.69 4.44 3.37
CA PRO A 183 -5.71 4.23 1.93
C PRO A 183 -4.55 4.95 1.21
N SER A 184 -3.81 4.27 0.33
CA SER A 184 -2.69 4.88 -0.43
C SER A 184 -3.06 5.29 -1.86
N CYS A 185 -3.76 4.42 -2.60
CA CYS A 185 -4.23 4.66 -3.97
C CYS A 185 -5.46 3.81 -4.31
N TYR A 186 -6.49 4.43 -4.89
CA TYR A 186 -7.72 3.78 -5.33
C TYR A 186 -7.60 3.35 -6.79
N ASP A 187 -7.83 2.10 -7.13
CA ASP A 187 -7.83 1.66 -8.53
C ASP A 187 -9.20 1.87 -9.20
N ALA A 188 -9.22 2.68 -10.25
CA ALA A 188 -10.41 2.96 -11.06
C ALA A 188 -10.29 2.34 -12.46
N PHE A 189 -11.19 1.40 -12.73
CA PHE A 189 -11.32 0.73 -14.01
C PHE A 189 -12.49 1.31 -14.81
N LEU A 190 -12.17 1.87 -15.98
CA LEU A 190 -13.18 2.38 -16.89
C LEU A 190 -13.83 1.23 -17.67
N GLU A 191 -14.87 0.63 -17.10
CA GLU A 191 -15.65 -0.40 -17.79
C GLU A 191 -16.54 0.23 -18.87
N ASN A 192 -16.00 0.32 -20.08
CA ASN A 192 -16.66 0.99 -21.20
C ASN A 192 -17.55 0.05 -22.04
N LYS A 193 -17.64 -1.25 -21.69
CA LYS A 193 -18.47 -2.25 -22.38
C LYS A 193 -19.50 -2.91 -21.46
N ILE A 194 -20.08 -2.16 -20.52
CA ILE A 194 -21.22 -2.66 -19.71
C ILE A 194 -22.48 -3.00 -20.53
N TYR A 195 -22.57 -2.56 -21.78
CA TYR A 195 -23.68 -2.86 -22.68
C TYR A 195 -23.22 -3.72 -23.86
N ASP A 196 -23.91 -4.83 -24.10
CA ASP A 196 -23.54 -5.81 -25.14
C ASP A 196 -23.52 -5.24 -26.57
N ASN A 197 -24.23 -4.14 -26.81
CA ASN A 197 -24.46 -3.58 -28.15
C ASN A 197 -23.71 -2.26 -28.43
N ARG A 198 -23.02 -1.68 -27.44
CA ARG A 198 -22.29 -0.41 -27.62
C ARG A 198 -21.24 -0.18 -26.54
N THR A 199 -20.27 0.66 -26.87
CA THR A 199 -19.39 1.29 -25.88
C THR A 199 -20.12 2.47 -25.21
N LEU A 200 -19.70 2.80 -23.99
CA LEU A 200 -20.13 4.01 -23.31
C LEU A 200 -19.77 5.28 -24.10
N SER A 201 -20.67 6.25 -24.11
CA SER A 201 -20.39 7.60 -24.58
C SER A 201 -19.36 8.29 -23.68
N LEU A 202 -18.71 9.33 -24.19
CA LEU A 202 -17.75 10.11 -23.41
C LEU A 202 -18.35 10.64 -22.10
N GLY A 203 -19.59 11.14 -22.14
CA GLY A 203 -20.27 11.64 -20.93
C GLY A 203 -20.54 10.54 -19.89
N GLU A 204 -20.89 9.32 -20.33
CA GLU A 204 -21.03 8.17 -19.42
C GLU A 204 -19.70 7.76 -18.81
N GLN A 205 -18.62 7.76 -19.59
CA GLN A 205 -17.27 7.46 -19.11
C GLN A 205 -16.79 8.50 -18.07
N ILE A 206 -17.02 9.79 -18.32
CA ILE A 206 -16.72 10.86 -17.36
C ILE A 206 -17.54 10.69 -16.08
N ASN A 207 -18.83 10.35 -16.18
CA ASN A 207 -19.66 10.12 -14.98
C ASN A 207 -19.19 8.92 -14.16
N MET A 208 -18.66 7.87 -14.80
CA MET A 208 -18.03 6.76 -14.10
C MET A 208 -16.75 7.18 -13.39
N MET A 209 -15.87 7.92 -14.07
CA MET A 209 -14.66 8.45 -13.44
C MET A 209 -15.00 9.36 -12.24
N LYS A 210 -16.00 10.24 -12.37
CA LYS A 210 -16.50 11.05 -11.26
C LYS A 210 -17.05 10.21 -10.10
N ARG A 211 -17.77 9.11 -10.39
CA ARG A 211 -18.20 8.15 -9.35
C ARG A 211 -16.99 7.62 -8.58
N ASP A 212 -15.95 7.17 -9.30
CA ASP A 212 -14.77 6.57 -8.68
C ASP A 212 -13.94 7.59 -7.89
N ILE A 213 -13.78 8.82 -8.40
CA ILE A 213 -13.20 9.96 -7.66
C ILE A 213 -13.95 10.22 -6.35
N ARG A 214 -15.28 10.24 -6.39
CA ARG A 214 -16.11 10.44 -5.20
C ARG A 214 -15.91 9.31 -4.19
N LEU A 215 -15.86 8.07 -4.65
CA LEU A 215 -15.62 6.90 -3.79
C LEU A 215 -14.23 6.95 -3.15
N ALA A 216 -13.20 7.27 -3.93
CA ALA A 216 -11.85 7.47 -3.43
C ALA A 216 -11.81 8.53 -2.32
N SER A 217 -12.42 9.69 -2.56
CA SER A 217 -12.50 10.79 -1.57
C SER A 217 -13.22 10.37 -0.29
N LEU A 218 -14.39 9.71 -0.42
CA LEU A 218 -15.17 9.22 0.73
C LEU A 218 -14.44 8.17 1.56
N LEU A 219 -13.62 7.34 0.91
CA LEU A 219 -12.81 6.31 1.55
C LEU A 219 -11.47 6.85 2.10
N GLY A 220 -11.16 8.13 1.88
CA GLY A 220 -9.93 8.78 2.37
C GLY A 220 -8.73 8.70 1.43
N PHE A 221 -8.87 8.16 0.23
CA PHE A 221 -7.79 8.13 -0.78
C PHE A 221 -7.52 9.54 -1.31
N LYS A 222 -6.24 9.90 -1.44
CA LYS A 222 -5.79 11.14 -2.11
C LYS A 222 -5.32 10.91 -3.55
N ASN A 223 -5.13 9.65 -3.94
CA ASN A 223 -4.71 9.26 -5.27
C ASN A 223 -5.69 8.22 -5.81
N LEU A 224 -6.05 8.36 -7.08
CA LEU A 224 -6.82 7.40 -7.86
C LEU A 224 -6.00 7.00 -9.07
N ARG A 225 -5.70 5.72 -9.22
CA ARG A 225 -5.05 5.16 -10.40
C ARG A 225 -6.07 4.82 -11.47
N THR A 226 -5.74 5.08 -12.72
CA THR A 226 -6.53 4.61 -13.87
C THR A 226 -5.63 3.96 -14.90
N LEU A 227 -6.18 3.03 -15.68
CA LEU A 227 -5.43 2.26 -16.68
C LEU A 227 -4.84 3.15 -17.78
N VAL A 228 -3.71 2.72 -18.35
CA VAL A 228 -3.07 3.40 -19.50
C VAL A 228 -4.03 3.65 -20.68
N SER A 229 -5.06 2.81 -20.80
CA SER A 229 -6.05 2.86 -21.88
C SER A 229 -7.18 3.86 -21.62
N THR A 230 -7.21 4.51 -20.46
CA THR A 230 -8.22 5.53 -20.14
C THR A 230 -8.05 6.72 -21.09
N PRO A 231 -9.09 7.06 -21.88
CA PRO A 231 -8.98 8.13 -22.86
C PRO A 231 -8.65 9.49 -22.22
N MET A 232 -7.79 10.27 -22.87
CA MET A 232 -7.41 11.61 -22.42
C MET A 232 -8.63 12.51 -22.19
N ASP A 233 -9.62 12.48 -23.08
CA ASP A 233 -10.86 13.26 -22.94
C ASP A 233 -11.66 12.93 -21.68
N VAL A 234 -11.60 11.67 -21.21
CA VAL A 234 -12.27 11.23 -19.96
C VAL A 234 -11.54 11.81 -18.75
N ILE A 235 -10.21 11.79 -18.78
CA ILE A 235 -9.37 12.39 -17.75
C ILE A 235 -9.62 13.90 -17.68
N GLU A 236 -9.51 14.61 -18.80
CA GLU A 236 -9.75 16.05 -18.89
C GLU A 236 -11.13 16.45 -18.39
N GLY A 237 -12.17 15.72 -18.82
CA GLY A 237 -13.55 15.97 -18.38
C GLY A 237 -13.81 15.69 -16.89
N SER A 238 -12.85 15.07 -16.20
CA SER A 238 -12.93 14.72 -14.78
C SER A 238 -12.07 15.60 -13.87
N LEU A 239 -11.16 16.42 -14.41
CA LEU A 239 -10.18 17.20 -13.63
C LEU A 239 -10.81 18.19 -12.65
N GLU A 240 -11.88 18.87 -13.05
CA GLU A 240 -12.58 19.83 -12.17
C GLU A 240 -13.15 19.12 -10.93
N TYR A 241 -13.75 17.95 -11.11
CA TYR A 241 -14.32 17.18 -10.02
C TYR A 241 -13.25 16.51 -9.15
N ALA A 242 -12.14 16.07 -9.76
CA ALA A 242 -10.96 15.59 -9.05
C ALA A 242 -10.41 16.66 -8.09
N ALA A 243 -10.34 17.92 -8.55
CA ALA A 243 -9.94 19.05 -7.74
C ALA A 243 -10.94 19.39 -6.62
N GLU A 244 -12.24 19.32 -6.90
CA GLU A 244 -13.30 19.55 -5.91
C GLU A 244 -13.24 18.52 -4.77
N MET A 245 -12.96 17.25 -5.10
CA MET A 245 -12.92 16.14 -4.14
C MET A 245 -11.54 15.93 -3.50
N ASP A 246 -10.54 16.74 -3.86
CA ASP A 246 -9.14 16.62 -3.44
C ASP A 246 -8.56 15.20 -3.68
N VAL A 247 -8.77 14.68 -4.89
CA VAL A 247 -8.27 13.37 -5.34
C VAL A 247 -7.48 13.56 -6.63
N LYS A 248 -6.21 13.14 -6.64
CA LYS A 248 -5.35 13.19 -7.82
C LYS A 248 -5.57 11.97 -8.71
N ILE A 249 -5.79 12.19 -10.00
CA ILE A 249 -5.86 11.11 -11.00
C ILE A 249 -4.43 10.79 -11.45
N GLY A 250 -4.01 9.54 -11.31
CA GLY A 250 -2.75 9.02 -11.80
C GLY A 250 -2.96 8.03 -12.93
N LEU A 251 -2.39 8.29 -14.10
CA LEU A 251 -2.41 7.34 -15.21
C LEU A 251 -1.31 6.30 -15.02
N GLU A 252 -1.68 5.02 -15.05
CA GLU A 252 -0.72 3.92 -15.03
C GLU A 252 0.26 4.05 -16.20
N VAL A 253 1.55 3.88 -15.90
CA VAL A 253 2.60 3.73 -16.92
C VAL A 253 3.16 2.32 -16.80
N HIS A 254 2.81 1.48 -17.76
CA HIS A 254 3.26 0.09 -17.83
C HIS A 254 3.97 -0.21 -19.16
N ALA A 255 4.80 -1.25 -19.19
CA ALA A 255 5.53 -1.62 -20.40
C ALA A 255 4.54 -1.95 -21.55
N PRO A 256 4.71 -1.40 -22.77
CA PRO A 256 5.90 -0.74 -23.30
C PRO A 256 5.91 0.80 -23.22
N PHE A 257 4.98 1.40 -22.48
CA PHE A 257 4.92 2.85 -22.27
C PHE A 257 6.00 3.28 -21.27
N SER A 258 6.48 4.52 -21.37
CA SER A 258 7.51 5.05 -20.48
C SER A 258 7.28 6.53 -20.21
N LEU A 259 7.74 7.02 -19.05
CA LEU A 259 7.60 8.41 -18.62
C LEU A 259 8.22 9.44 -19.58
N ASN A 260 9.26 9.09 -20.32
CA ASN A 260 9.92 9.99 -21.28
C ASN A 260 9.67 9.55 -22.74
N SER A 261 8.41 9.39 -23.14
CA SER A 261 7.99 8.96 -24.49
C SER A 261 7.07 9.99 -25.13
N GLY A 262 6.94 9.96 -26.46
CA GLY A 262 5.93 10.77 -27.16
C GLY A 262 4.49 10.49 -26.71
N TRP A 263 4.24 9.37 -26.03
CA TRP A 263 2.99 9.11 -25.32
C TRP A 263 2.84 9.96 -24.06
N ALA A 264 3.85 9.98 -23.19
CA ALA A 264 3.84 10.80 -21.97
C ALA A 264 3.87 12.32 -22.29
N ASP A 265 4.60 12.72 -23.33
CA ASP A 265 4.66 14.11 -23.80
C ASP A 265 3.27 14.69 -24.10
N GLY A 266 2.36 13.89 -24.68
CA GLY A 266 1.00 14.32 -24.95
C GLY A 266 0.19 14.60 -23.67
N TYR A 267 0.42 13.81 -22.61
CA TYR A 267 -0.19 14.04 -21.30
C TYR A 267 0.47 15.21 -20.55
N LEU A 268 1.78 15.41 -20.68
CA LEU A 268 2.46 16.60 -20.16
C LEU A 268 1.96 17.87 -20.86
N GLU A 269 1.72 17.83 -22.17
CA GLU A 269 1.09 18.92 -22.91
C GLU A 269 -0.32 19.22 -22.37
N MET A 270 -1.13 18.20 -22.10
CA MET A 270 -2.43 18.35 -21.44
C MET A 270 -2.30 19.01 -20.05
N ILE A 271 -1.34 18.58 -19.24
CA ILE A 271 -1.07 19.18 -17.92
C ILE A 271 -0.72 20.66 -18.08
N HIS A 272 0.22 21.00 -18.97
CA HIS A 272 0.63 22.38 -19.21
C HIS A 272 -0.50 23.26 -19.75
N ARG A 273 -1.30 22.73 -20.69
CA ARG A 273 -2.44 23.45 -21.28
C ARG A 273 -3.55 23.71 -20.26
N THR A 274 -3.85 22.74 -19.40
CA THR A 274 -4.94 22.84 -18.41
C THR A 274 -4.49 23.51 -17.11
N GLY A 275 -3.19 23.51 -16.81
CA GLY A 275 -2.64 23.98 -15.54
C GLY A 275 -3.02 23.10 -14.34
N THR A 276 -3.50 21.88 -14.58
CA THR A 276 -3.99 20.99 -13.51
C THR A 276 -2.86 20.54 -12.57
N LYS A 277 -3.20 20.37 -11.30
CA LYS A 277 -2.36 19.72 -10.27
C LYS A 277 -2.93 18.37 -9.82
N TYR A 278 -4.05 17.97 -10.41
CA TYR A 278 -4.82 16.76 -10.05
C TYR A 278 -4.71 15.67 -11.11
N PHE A 279 -3.71 15.77 -11.99
CA PHE A 279 -3.36 14.72 -12.92
C PHE A 279 -1.85 14.51 -13.01
N GLY A 280 -1.44 13.23 -13.11
CA GLY A 280 -0.07 12.79 -13.18
C GLY A 280 0.02 11.31 -13.56
N PHE A 281 1.11 10.67 -13.18
CA PHE A 281 1.46 9.30 -13.52
C PHE A 281 1.61 8.42 -12.29
N ILE A 282 1.37 7.13 -12.50
CA ILE A 282 1.66 6.05 -11.56
C ILE A 282 2.50 5.03 -12.31
N PRO A 283 3.84 5.16 -12.26
CA PRO A 283 4.71 4.20 -12.91
C PRO A 283 4.59 2.85 -12.22
N ASP A 284 4.56 1.79 -13.04
CA ASP A 284 4.92 0.47 -12.57
C ASP A 284 6.46 0.32 -12.58
N MET A 285 7.00 -0.56 -11.74
CA MET A 285 8.43 -0.88 -11.80
C MET A 285 8.79 -1.87 -12.92
N GLY A 286 7.79 -2.40 -13.64
CA GLY A 286 7.97 -3.28 -14.80
C GLY A 286 8.55 -2.55 -16.01
N ILE A 287 8.44 -1.22 -16.08
CA ILE A 287 9.16 -0.42 -17.09
C ILE A 287 10.67 -0.32 -16.86
N PHE A 288 11.19 -0.82 -15.73
CA PHE A 288 12.63 -0.83 -15.38
C PHE A 288 13.23 -2.25 -15.39
N CYS A 289 12.82 -3.08 -16.36
CA CYS A 289 13.37 -4.43 -16.51
C CYS A 289 14.74 -4.40 -17.19
N LYS A 290 15.79 -4.82 -16.48
CA LYS A 290 17.15 -5.06 -17.02
C LYS A 290 17.30 -6.43 -17.66
N ASN A 291 16.44 -7.36 -17.31
CA ASN A 291 16.45 -8.72 -17.85
C ASN A 291 15.02 -9.18 -18.10
N ILE A 292 14.89 -10.16 -18.99
CA ILE A 292 13.66 -10.96 -19.06
C ILE A 292 13.54 -11.74 -17.73
N PRO A 293 12.35 -11.77 -17.09
CA PRO A 293 12.17 -12.47 -15.82
C PRO A 293 12.63 -13.93 -15.85
N ASP A 294 13.38 -14.33 -14.82
CA ASP A 294 13.88 -15.71 -14.69
C ASP A 294 12.73 -16.71 -14.73
N VAL A 295 11.63 -16.43 -14.04
CA VAL A 295 10.44 -17.28 -14.01
C VAL A 295 9.78 -17.46 -15.39
N LEU A 296 9.88 -16.47 -16.28
CA LEU A 296 9.41 -16.61 -17.66
C LEU A 296 10.36 -17.50 -18.47
N ARG A 297 11.67 -17.32 -18.31
CA ARG A 297 12.69 -18.17 -18.95
C ARG A 297 12.53 -19.62 -18.50
N GLU A 298 12.38 -19.86 -17.21
CA GLU A 298 12.16 -21.20 -16.65
C GLU A 298 10.84 -21.80 -17.13
N LYS A 299 9.77 -21.00 -17.28
CA LYS A 299 8.52 -21.48 -17.88
C LYS A 299 8.74 -21.97 -19.31
N ALA A 300 9.49 -21.23 -20.12
CA ALA A 300 9.81 -21.62 -21.47
C ALA A 300 10.55 -22.98 -21.50
N ARG A 301 11.54 -23.17 -20.62
CA ARG A 301 12.26 -24.45 -20.46
C ARG A 301 11.32 -25.60 -20.12
N ARG A 302 10.45 -25.41 -19.12
CA ARG A 302 9.45 -26.41 -18.73
C ARG A 302 8.49 -26.76 -19.88
N GLN A 303 8.20 -25.81 -20.76
CA GLN A 303 7.37 -26.01 -21.96
C GLN A 303 8.13 -26.58 -23.17
N GLY A 304 9.43 -26.86 -23.03
CA GLY A 304 10.25 -27.49 -24.06
C GLY A 304 10.90 -26.51 -25.04
N ALA A 305 11.07 -25.25 -24.67
CA ALA A 305 11.92 -24.33 -25.43
C ALA A 305 13.39 -24.80 -25.39
N SER A 306 14.07 -24.67 -26.52
CA SER A 306 15.48 -25.01 -26.68
C SER A 306 16.39 -23.95 -26.04
N GLU A 307 17.50 -24.39 -25.43
CA GLU A 307 18.50 -23.47 -24.87
C GLU A 307 19.11 -22.55 -25.94
N GLU A 308 19.21 -23.02 -27.18
CA GLU A 308 19.68 -22.20 -28.31
C GLU A 308 18.72 -21.03 -28.60
N CYS A 309 17.42 -21.29 -28.68
CA CYS A 309 16.44 -20.21 -28.88
C CYS A 309 16.33 -19.28 -27.67
N ILE A 310 16.38 -19.81 -26.43
CA ILE A 310 16.40 -18.99 -25.22
C ILE A 310 17.58 -18.02 -25.27
N LYS A 311 18.77 -18.52 -25.58
CA LYS A 311 19.97 -17.69 -25.72
C LYS A 311 19.81 -16.61 -26.78
N ILE A 312 19.25 -16.93 -27.95
CA ILE A 312 19.00 -15.95 -29.01
C ILE A 312 18.07 -14.82 -28.51
N VAL A 313 17.01 -15.16 -27.78
CA VAL A 313 16.04 -14.19 -27.27
C VAL A 313 16.65 -13.32 -26.16
N ASP A 314 17.38 -13.91 -25.22
CA ASP A 314 18.09 -13.19 -24.16
C ASP A 314 19.15 -12.23 -24.74
N ASP A 315 19.99 -12.72 -25.67
CA ASP A 315 21.02 -11.88 -26.34
C ASP A 315 20.36 -10.73 -27.12
N ALA A 316 19.21 -10.96 -27.75
CA ALA A 316 18.44 -9.92 -28.44
C ALA A 316 17.86 -8.88 -27.45
N TYR A 317 17.46 -9.29 -26.24
CA TYR A 317 17.04 -8.35 -25.18
C TYR A 317 18.20 -7.49 -24.69
N VAL A 318 19.36 -8.10 -24.43
CA VAL A 318 20.59 -7.37 -24.08
C VAL A 318 20.99 -6.38 -25.18
N SER A 319 20.88 -6.77 -26.45
CA SER A 319 21.14 -5.85 -27.56
C SER A 319 20.13 -4.70 -27.63
N ARG A 320 18.87 -4.90 -27.24
CA ARG A 320 17.85 -3.82 -27.18
C ARG A 320 18.20 -2.82 -26.09
N LEU A 321 18.59 -3.30 -24.90
CA LEU A 321 19.07 -2.46 -23.80
C LEU A 321 20.25 -1.58 -24.22
N ALA A 322 21.28 -2.19 -24.83
CA ALA A 322 22.49 -1.47 -25.24
C ALA A 322 22.24 -0.41 -26.34
N LYS A 323 21.24 -0.63 -27.20
CA LYS A 323 20.84 0.33 -28.25
C LYS A 323 19.89 1.41 -27.74
N GLY A 324 19.24 1.17 -26.61
CA GLY A 324 18.06 1.92 -26.17
C GLY A 324 16.79 1.45 -26.88
N PHE A 325 15.67 1.49 -26.16
CA PHE A 325 14.37 1.12 -26.71
C PHE A 325 13.80 2.26 -27.55
N VAL A 326 13.30 1.93 -28.75
CA VAL A 326 12.45 2.86 -29.49
C VAL A 326 11.13 2.97 -28.72
N LYS A 327 10.84 4.17 -28.23
CA LYS A 327 9.67 4.42 -27.37
C LYS A 327 8.38 4.50 -28.17
N ILE A 328 7.29 4.00 -27.59
CA ILE A 328 5.98 4.04 -28.22
C ILE A 328 5.48 5.49 -28.36
N LYS A 329 4.81 5.79 -29.47
CA LYS A 329 4.17 7.10 -29.72
C LYS A 329 2.71 7.05 -29.27
N TYR A 330 2.14 8.21 -28.95
CA TYR A 330 0.70 8.31 -28.72
C TYR A 330 -0.07 7.95 -30.00
N ASP A 331 -0.94 6.94 -29.93
CA ASP A 331 -1.91 6.56 -30.97
C ASP A 331 -3.18 6.07 -30.25
N LEU A 332 -4.35 6.47 -30.73
CA LEU A 332 -5.65 6.02 -30.19
C LEU A 332 -5.85 4.51 -30.41
N ASN A 333 -5.11 3.90 -31.35
CA ASN A 333 -5.07 2.46 -31.57
C ASN A 333 -3.82 1.84 -30.93
N LEU A 334 -3.91 1.53 -29.63
CA LEU A 334 -2.82 0.96 -28.83
C LEU A 334 -2.28 -0.36 -29.41
N GLY A 335 -3.13 -1.19 -30.03
CA GLY A 335 -2.72 -2.44 -30.65
C GLY A 335 -1.78 -2.23 -31.84
N LYS A 336 -2.09 -1.23 -32.68
CA LYS A 336 -1.24 -0.82 -33.79
C LYS A 336 0.09 -0.23 -33.27
N ALA A 337 0.02 0.67 -32.30
CA ALA A 337 1.22 1.28 -31.71
C ALA A 337 2.16 0.26 -31.06
N ASN A 338 1.60 -0.75 -30.38
CA ASN A 338 2.38 -1.85 -29.81
C ASN A 338 3.07 -2.69 -30.90
N MET A 339 2.37 -3.01 -32.00
CA MET A 339 3.00 -3.73 -33.12
C MET A 339 4.14 -2.92 -33.76
N GLU A 340 3.94 -1.62 -33.98
CA GLU A 340 4.97 -0.72 -34.50
C GLU A 340 6.18 -0.64 -33.55
N TYR A 341 5.93 -0.55 -32.24
CA TYR A 341 6.95 -0.63 -31.21
C TYR A 341 7.76 -1.94 -31.29
N ARG A 342 7.08 -3.08 -31.38
CA ARG A 342 7.75 -4.40 -31.46
C ARG A 342 8.64 -4.51 -32.68
N MET A 343 8.12 -4.10 -33.85
CA MET A 343 8.88 -4.11 -35.10
C MET A 343 10.08 -3.18 -35.03
N ALA A 344 9.92 -1.97 -34.50
CA ALA A 344 11.02 -1.00 -34.34
C ALA A 344 12.11 -1.50 -33.38
N ASN A 345 11.75 -2.34 -32.41
CA ASN A 345 12.67 -2.95 -31.45
C ASN A 345 13.17 -4.34 -31.90
N GLY A 346 13.09 -4.68 -33.18
CA GLY A 346 13.77 -5.83 -33.76
C GLY A 346 13.02 -7.17 -33.66
N MET A 347 11.69 -7.14 -33.52
CA MET A 347 10.87 -8.38 -33.47
C MET A 347 11.05 -9.25 -34.71
N LYS A 348 11.14 -8.64 -35.90
CA LYS A 348 11.29 -9.40 -37.14
C LYS A 348 12.59 -10.20 -37.17
N GLU A 349 13.71 -9.53 -36.90
CA GLU A 349 15.05 -10.11 -36.91
C GLU A 349 15.19 -11.23 -35.87
N MET A 350 14.62 -11.02 -34.68
CA MET A 350 14.61 -12.02 -33.61
C MET A 350 13.77 -13.23 -34.01
N MET A 351 12.54 -13.03 -34.52
CA MET A 351 11.66 -14.13 -34.94
C MET A 351 12.29 -14.96 -36.06
N GLU A 352 12.93 -14.32 -37.05
CA GLU A 352 13.68 -15.02 -38.09
C GLU A 352 14.89 -15.79 -37.54
N ALA A 353 15.56 -15.27 -36.50
CA ALA A 353 16.70 -15.93 -35.89
C ALA A 353 16.29 -17.21 -35.13
N VAL A 354 15.23 -17.16 -34.33
CA VAL A 354 14.73 -18.35 -33.64
C VAL A 354 14.16 -19.38 -34.64
N GLU A 355 13.53 -18.94 -35.74
CA GLU A 355 13.08 -19.87 -36.80
C GLU A 355 14.24 -20.60 -37.48
N ARG A 356 15.36 -19.91 -37.75
CA ARG A 356 16.57 -20.55 -38.28
C ARG A 356 17.18 -21.57 -37.31
N ALA A 357 17.04 -21.36 -36.00
CA ALA A 357 17.45 -22.29 -34.96
C ALA A 357 16.46 -23.46 -34.75
N GLY A 358 15.41 -23.56 -35.57
CA GLY A 358 14.44 -24.64 -35.50
C GLY A 358 13.36 -24.45 -34.43
N ALA A 359 13.02 -23.21 -34.07
CA ALA A 359 12.05 -22.86 -33.04
C ALA A 359 10.72 -23.62 -33.16
N GLY A 360 10.37 -24.34 -32.09
CA GLY A 360 9.06 -24.91 -31.84
C GLY A 360 8.08 -23.89 -31.25
N PRO A 361 6.87 -24.34 -30.86
CA PRO A 361 5.84 -23.46 -30.30
C PRO A 361 6.27 -22.75 -29.01
N ALA A 362 6.97 -23.43 -28.10
CA ALA A 362 7.44 -22.86 -26.84
C ALA A 362 8.50 -21.77 -27.06
N ASP A 363 9.43 -21.99 -28.00
CA ASP A 363 10.44 -20.99 -28.38
C ASP A 363 9.79 -19.72 -28.93
N LYS A 364 8.81 -19.86 -29.84
CA LYS A 364 8.08 -18.72 -30.41
C LYS A 364 7.24 -17.96 -29.38
N ALA A 365 6.68 -18.68 -28.39
CA ALA A 365 5.95 -18.06 -27.30
C ALA A 365 6.88 -17.22 -26.40
N TYR A 366 8.04 -17.76 -26.01
CA TYR A 366 9.05 -17.03 -25.22
C TYR A 366 9.59 -15.81 -25.97
N ALA A 367 9.94 -16.00 -27.24
CA ALA A 367 10.37 -14.98 -28.17
C ALA A 367 9.37 -13.80 -28.23
N GLY A 368 8.07 -14.10 -28.40
CA GLY A 368 7.01 -13.09 -28.40
C GLY A 368 6.79 -12.40 -27.04
N ALA A 369 6.88 -13.14 -25.95
CA ALA A 369 6.73 -12.61 -24.59
C ALA A 369 7.87 -11.66 -24.21
N SER A 370 9.09 -11.84 -24.75
CA SER A 370 10.22 -10.93 -24.49
C SER A 370 9.99 -9.46 -24.90
N PHE A 371 8.92 -9.15 -25.65
CA PHE A 371 8.53 -7.80 -26.05
C PHE A 371 7.52 -7.13 -25.11
N THR A 372 7.08 -7.81 -24.06
CA THR A 372 6.21 -7.20 -23.03
C THR A 372 7.00 -6.54 -21.91
N TYR A 373 8.33 -6.69 -21.91
CA TYR A 373 9.24 -6.07 -20.94
C TYR A 373 10.05 -4.98 -21.61
N SER A 374 10.27 -3.88 -20.91
CA SER A 374 11.00 -2.73 -21.41
C SER A 374 11.93 -2.17 -20.34
N TRP A 375 12.86 -1.33 -20.80
CA TRP A 375 13.75 -0.57 -19.93
C TRP A 375 13.54 0.93 -20.12
N SER A 376 13.37 1.60 -18.99
CA SER A 376 13.41 3.05 -18.83
C SER A 376 14.58 3.37 -17.91
N GLU A 377 15.22 4.52 -18.12
CA GLU A 377 16.30 4.95 -17.25
C GLU A 377 15.70 5.42 -15.91
N PRO A 378 16.27 5.06 -14.74
CA PRO A 378 15.82 5.59 -13.46
C PRO A 378 15.82 7.13 -13.39
N GLN A 379 16.64 7.80 -14.22
CA GLN A 379 16.60 9.25 -14.38
C GLN A 379 15.21 9.77 -14.80
N ASP A 380 14.42 8.97 -15.53
CA ASP A 380 13.06 9.31 -15.93
C ASP A 380 12.15 9.57 -14.71
N ILE A 381 12.42 8.94 -13.55
CA ILE A 381 11.72 9.22 -12.29
C ILE A 381 12.07 10.61 -11.77
N ILE A 382 13.36 10.95 -11.74
CA ILE A 382 13.85 12.23 -11.23
C ILE A 382 13.29 13.37 -12.07
N ASP A 383 13.29 13.22 -13.39
CA ASP A 383 12.83 14.23 -14.33
C ASP A 383 11.31 14.48 -14.23
N ASN A 384 10.54 13.50 -13.75
CA ASN A 384 9.08 13.54 -13.73
C ASN A 384 8.47 13.48 -12.32
N ILE A 385 9.27 13.65 -11.27
CA ILE A 385 8.83 13.37 -9.89
C ILE A 385 7.61 14.20 -9.44
N ASP A 386 7.51 15.44 -9.91
CA ASP A 386 6.39 16.34 -9.61
C ASP A 386 5.05 15.83 -10.14
N TYR A 387 5.10 14.91 -11.11
CA TYR A 387 3.93 14.27 -11.71
C TYR A 387 3.72 12.84 -11.24
N ILE A 388 4.59 12.27 -10.39
CA ILE A 388 4.45 10.90 -9.89
C ILE A 388 3.72 10.92 -8.54
N PHE A 389 2.48 10.42 -8.52
CA PHE A 389 1.63 10.49 -7.32
C PHE A 389 1.66 9.23 -6.46
N HIS A 390 1.92 8.08 -7.07
CA HIS A 390 2.00 6.76 -6.44
C HIS A 390 2.88 5.86 -7.32
N THR A 391 3.37 4.74 -6.81
CA THR A 391 4.14 3.78 -7.61
C THR A 391 3.74 2.35 -7.30
N HIS A 392 3.60 1.55 -8.35
CA HIS A 392 3.44 0.11 -8.23
C HIS A 392 4.80 -0.54 -8.38
N ALA A 393 5.34 -1.05 -7.29
CA ALA A 393 6.60 -1.75 -7.23
C ALA A 393 6.45 -3.18 -7.75
N LYS A 394 6.20 -3.29 -9.06
CA LYS A 394 6.08 -4.52 -9.83
C LYS A 394 7.38 -5.31 -9.79
N PHE A 395 7.28 -6.61 -9.56
CA PHE A 395 8.41 -7.55 -9.55
C PHE A 395 7.97 -8.95 -9.97
N TYR A 396 8.93 -9.80 -10.35
CA TYR A 396 8.67 -11.12 -10.93
C TYR A 396 9.26 -12.27 -10.12
N HIS A 397 10.44 -12.10 -9.51
CA HIS A 397 10.96 -13.13 -8.61
C HIS A 397 12.01 -12.56 -7.66
N VAL A 398 11.85 -12.77 -6.35
CA VAL A 398 12.90 -12.48 -5.38
C VAL A 398 13.52 -13.78 -4.90
N HIS A 399 14.78 -13.98 -5.27
CA HIS A 399 15.61 -15.10 -4.88
C HIS A 399 15.85 -15.11 -3.37
N GLU A 400 16.34 -16.23 -2.82
CA GLU A 400 16.55 -16.38 -1.36
C GLU A 400 17.58 -15.39 -0.79
N ASP A 401 18.51 -14.94 -1.62
CA ASP A 401 19.51 -13.92 -1.28
C ASP A 401 18.97 -12.48 -1.35
N GLY A 402 17.68 -12.32 -1.66
CA GLY A 402 17.00 -11.03 -1.78
C GLY A 402 17.18 -10.35 -3.15
N THR A 403 17.78 -11.03 -4.12
CA THR A 403 17.97 -10.46 -5.46
C THR A 403 16.71 -10.62 -6.32
N GLU A 404 16.34 -9.56 -7.04
CA GLU A 404 15.45 -9.61 -8.19
C GLU A 404 16.27 -9.23 -9.42
N THR A 405 16.32 -10.13 -10.40
CA THR A 405 17.17 -10.04 -11.58
C THR A 405 16.51 -9.25 -12.70
N ALA A 406 15.18 -9.23 -12.76
CA ALA A 406 14.45 -8.53 -13.81
C ALA A 406 14.40 -7.03 -13.53
N VAL A 407 13.79 -6.63 -12.41
CA VAL A 407 13.52 -5.25 -12.07
C VAL A 407 14.68 -4.66 -11.28
N ALA A 408 15.17 -3.49 -11.70
CA ALA A 408 16.30 -2.79 -11.10
C ALA A 408 15.93 -2.07 -9.78
N ILE A 409 15.53 -2.83 -8.75
CA ILE A 409 15.06 -2.27 -7.47
C ILE A 409 16.04 -1.25 -6.87
N PRO A 410 17.35 -1.54 -6.73
CA PRO A 410 18.27 -0.58 -6.10
C PRO A 410 18.36 0.74 -6.86
N GLU A 411 18.47 0.70 -8.19
CA GLU A 411 18.62 1.91 -9.01
C GLU A 411 17.34 2.74 -9.05
N VAL A 412 16.17 2.09 -9.08
CA VAL A 412 14.87 2.75 -9.07
C VAL A 412 14.62 3.42 -7.71
N VAL A 413 14.88 2.72 -6.60
CA VAL A 413 14.74 3.29 -5.25
C VAL A 413 15.69 4.46 -5.03
N GLU A 414 16.94 4.36 -5.51
CA GLU A 414 17.91 5.46 -5.42
C GLU A 414 17.47 6.68 -6.24
N ALA A 415 16.82 6.47 -7.40
CA ALA A 415 16.23 7.58 -8.16
C ALA A 415 15.09 8.26 -7.40
N PHE A 416 14.19 7.50 -6.78
CA PHE A 416 13.14 8.06 -5.91
C PHE A 416 13.71 8.84 -4.72
N LYS A 417 14.78 8.35 -4.09
CA LYS A 417 15.48 9.04 -3.00
C LYS A 417 16.07 10.36 -3.46
N LYS A 418 16.80 10.37 -4.58
CA LYS A 418 17.38 11.59 -5.18
C LYS A 418 16.31 12.62 -5.57
N ALA A 419 15.17 12.14 -6.06
CA ALA A 419 14.04 12.97 -6.42
C ALA A 419 13.25 13.50 -5.20
N GLY A 420 13.56 13.03 -3.99
CA GLY A 420 12.89 13.45 -2.77
C GLY A 420 11.48 12.88 -2.59
N TYR A 421 11.17 11.75 -3.23
CA TYR A 421 9.84 11.12 -3.15
C TYR A 421 9.46 10.78 -1.70
N LYS A 422 8.20 11.02 -1.35
CA LYS A 422 7.61 10.75 -0.02
C LYS A 422 6.35 9.88 -0.06
N GLY A 423 6.02 9.34 -1.24
CA GLY A 423 4.84 8.49 -1.41
C GLY A 423 5.10 7.02 -1.10
N TYR A 424 4.24 6.15 -1.62
CA TYR A 424 4.25 4.72 -1.36
C TYR A 424 4.78 3.93 -2.57
N LEU A 425 5.47 2.82 -2.27
CA LEU A 425 5.85 1.79 -3.23
C LEU A 425 5.03 0.53 -2.93
N SER A 426 3.93 0.31 -3.65
CA SER A 426 3.06 -0.85 -3.44
C SER A 426 3.61 -2.07 -4.17
N SER A 427 4.00 -3.12 -3.45
CA SER A 427 4.49 -4.36 -4.07
C SER A 427 3.43 -4.98 -4.99
N GLU A 428 3.79 -5.28 -6.23
CA GLU A 428 2.90 -5.92 -7.22
C GLU A 428 3.60 -7.15 -7.80
N TYR A 429 3.18 -8.35 -7.36
CA TYR A 429 3.82 -9.59 -7.77
C TYR A 429 3.20 -10.16 -9.05
N GLU A 430 3.97 -10.16 -10.15
CA GLU A 430 3.52 -10.63 -11.47
C GLU A 430 4.17 -11.96 -11.89
N GLY A 431 5.16 -12.44 -11.12
CA GLY A 431 5.83 -13.71 -11.39
C GLY A 431 4.92 -14.93 -11.32
N GLY A 432 3.83 -14.83 -10.54
CA GLY A 432 2.88 -15.92 -10.34
C GLY A 432 2.24 -16.41 -11.64
N GLU A 433 2.04 -15.54 -12.64
CA GLU A 433 1.52 -15.94 -13.95
C GLU A 433 2.43 -16.97 -14.66
N HIS A 434 3.73 -16.90 -14.38
CA HIS A 434 4.72 -17.77 -14.99
C HIS A 434 4.96 -19.06 -14.20
N LEU A 435 4.37 -19.20 -13.01
CA LEU A 435 4.57 -20.34 -12.10
C LEU A 435 3.28 -21.14 -11.83
N ARG A 436 2.17 -20.84 -12.51
CA ARG A 436 0.88 -21.53 -12.32
C ARG A 436 0.94 -23.05 -12.48
N ASP A 437 1.90 -23.56 -13.24
CA ASP A 437 2.11 -24.99 -13.50
C ASP A 437 2.84 -25.73 -12.37
N ILE A 438 3.60 -25.02 -11.54
CA ILE A 438 4.42 -25.60 -10.45
C ILE A 438 4.04 -25.09 -9.05
N GLY A 439 3.22 -24.03 -8.98
CA GLY A 439 2.89 -23.34 -7.75
C GLY A 439 3.98 -22.38 -7.29
N VAL A 440 3.60 -21.39 -6.48
CA VAL A 440 4.53 -20.46 -5.85
C VAL A 440 3.94 -19.96 -4.54
N ASP A 441 4.80 -19.75 -3.54
CA ASP A 441 4.43 -19.00 -2.35
C ASP A 441 4.51 -17.49 -2.65
N SER A 442 3.40 -16.94 -3.14
CA SER A 442 3.30 -15.52 -3.45
C SER A 442 3.47 -14.62 -2.23
N ILE A 443 3.11 -15.09 -1.02
CA ILE A 443 3.28 -14.31 0.22
C ILE A 443 4.77 -14.12 0.49
N GLU A 444 5.53 -15.22 0.41
CA GLU A 444 6.97 -15.18 0.64
C GLU A 444 7.69 -14.32 -0.41
N GLN A 445 7.24 -14.35 -1.66
CA GLN A 445 7.75 -13.46 -2.71
C GLN A 445 7.53 -11.98 -2.38
N VAL A 446 6.33 -11.61 -1.93
CA VAL A 446 6.05 -10.23 -1.49
C VAL A 446 6.86 -9.85 -0.25
N ARG A 447 7.02 -10.75 0.72
CA ARG A 447 7.83 -10.50 1.92
C ARG A 447 9.29 -10.22 1.56
N ARG A 448 9.89 -11.05 0.71
CA ARG A 448 11.27 -10.87 0.23
C ARG A 448 11.43 -9.58 -0.57
N HIS A 449 10.44 -9.23 -1.39
CA HIS A 449 10.44 -7.97 -2.12
C HIS A 449 10.40 -6.75 -1.20
N GLN A 450 9.55 -6.77 -0.17
CA GLN A 450 9.50 -5.69 0.83
C GLN A 450 10.81 -5.57 1.61
N GLU A 451 11.50 -6.68 1.88
CA GLU A 451 12.84 -6.66 2.48
C GLU A 451 13.88 -6.07 1.53
N ALA A 452 13.84 -6.44 0.25
CA ALA A 452 14.73 -5.87 -0.78
C ALA A 452 14.51 -4.35 -0.95
N LEU A 453 13.25 -3.90 -0.96
CA LEU A 453 12.90 -2.47 -0.97
C LEU A 453 13.41 -1.77 0.28
N ARG A 454 13.19 -2.33 1.47
CA ARG A 454 13.66 -1.76 2.74
C ARG A 454 15.17 -1.58 2.73
N LYS A 455 15.91 -2.61 2.34
CA LYS A 455 17.37 -2.57 2.21
C LYS A 455 17.81 -1.45 1.26
N ALA A 456 17.20 -1.34 0.09
CA ALA A 456 17.53 -0.29 -0.88
C ALA A 456 17.16 1.13 -0.40
N ILE A 457 16.18 1.26 0.50
CA ILE A 457 15.79 2.55 1.11
C ILE A 457 16.79 2.96 2.20
N GLU A 458 17.24 1.99 3.01
CA GLU A 458 18.09 2.21 4.19
C GLU A 458 19.59 2.33 3.87
N GLU A 459 20.08 1.62 2.85
CA GLU A 459 21.41 1.82 2.25
C GLU A 459 21.51 3.16 1.52
#